data_AF-A0A9E4LUB2-F1
#
_entry.id   AF-A0A9E4LUB2-F1
#
_cell.length_a   1.000
_cell.length_b   1.000
_cell.length_c   1.000
_cell.angle_alpha   90.00
_cell.angle_beta   90.00
_cell.angle_gamma   90.00
#
_symmetry.space_group_name_H-M   'P 1'
#
loop_
_entity.id
_entity.type
_entity.pdbx_description
1 polymer ?
#
loop_
_entity_poly.entity_id
_entity_poly.type
_entity_poly.pdbx_seq_one_letter_code
_entity_poly.pdbx_strand_id
1 'polypeptide(L)'
;MVAAAVLALAGGAGAQPAAEMGPQAALTAMGVVGYADRMSVAPGETIRFMVSSQLPTYRAEIVRLIHGDANPNGPGIKEELVGTPANGDYPGRHQDLPLGSYATVPDAEPLRLGGSFTITAWVA
;
A
#
# COMPACT_ATOMS: atom_id res chain seq x y z
N MET A 1 8.74 -15.92 12.78
CA MET A 1 7.95 -14.80 12.23
C MET A 1 8.89 -13.63 12.00
N VAL A 2 9.27 -13.36 10.75
CA VAL A 2 9.99 -12.14 10.39
C VAL A 2 8.91 -11.14 9.98
N ALA A 3 8.64 -10.15 10.82
CA ALA A 3 7.73 -9.06 10.48
C ALA A 3 8.49 -8.11 9.54
N ALA A 4 8.13 -8.08 8.25
CA ALA A 4 8.72 -7.13 7.32
C ALA A 4 8.06 -5.76 7.52
N ALA A 5 8.77 -4.83 8.15
CA ALA A 5 8.40 -3.42 8.15
C ALA A 5 9.20 -2.72 7.03
N VAL A 6 8.50 -2.15 6.05
CA VAL A 6 9.11 -1.25 5.07
C VAL A 6 9.23 0.11 5.75
N LEU A 7 10.41 0.45 6.26
CA LEU A 7 10.68 1.80 6.75
C LEU A 7 10.99 2.72 5.55
N ALA A 8 10.00 3.52 5.14
CA ALA A 8 10.16 4.51 4.10
C ALA A 8 10.16 5.91 4.74
N LEU A 9 11.33 6.56 4.79
CA LEU A 9 11.50 7.90 5.33
C LEU A 9 11.18 8.95 4.26
N ALA A 10 10.14 9.77 4.47
CA ALA A 10 9.89 11.00 3.71
C ALA A 10 9.69 12.17 4.69
N GLY A 11 10.43 13.26 4.48
CA GLY A 11 10.36 14.48 5.28
C GLY A 11 9.02 15.21 5.10
N GLY A 12 8.43 15.64 6.22
CA GLY A 12 7.07 16.20 6.26
C GLY A 12 6.98 17.68 5.87
N ALA A 13 5.99 17.99 5.04
CA ALA A 13 5.38 19.32 4.95
C ALA A 13 4.03 19.29 5.69
N GLY A 14 3.69 20.37 6.39
CA GLY A 14 2.58 20.45 7.34
C GLY A 14 1.26 19.89 6.81
N ALA A 15 0.70 18.91 7.53
CA ALA A 15 -0.50 18.18 7.13
C ALA A 15 -1.77 18.82 7.70
N GLN A 16 -2.75 19.04 6.83
CA GLN A 16 -4.15 19.22 7.22
C GLN A 16 -4.70 17.89 7.77
N PRO A 17 -5.67 17.90 8.70
CA PRO A 17 -6.20 16.68 9.29
C PRO A 17 -6.84 15.77 8.24
N ALA A 18 -6.39 14.52 8.17
CA ALA A 18 -6.74 13.54 7.13
C ALA A 18 -8.25 13.20 7.03
N ALA A 19 -9.08 13.63 7.99
CA ALA A 19 -10.50 13.31 8.06
C ALA A 19 -11.36 13.98 6.97
N GLU A 20 -10.89 15.09 6.36
CA GLU A 20 -11.59 15.79 5.28
C GLU A 20 -11.10 15.40 3.88
N MET A 21 -10.06 14.57 3.79
CA MET A 21 -9.40 14.20 2.55
C MET A 21 -9.93 12.87 2.01
N GLY A 22 -10.22 12.81 0.70
CA GLY A 22 -10.50 11.53 0.05
C GLY A 22 -9.33 10.55 0.21
N PRO A 23 -9.56 9.22 0.21
CA PRO A 23 -8.52 8.24 0.57
C PRO A 23 -7.25 8.35 -0.30
N GLN A 24 -7.40 8.63 -1.61
CA GLN A 24 -6.26 8.83 -2.51
C GLN A 24 -5.42 10.06 -2.14
N ALA A 25 -6.07 11.15 -1.73
CA ALA A 25 -5.37 12.36 -1.28
C ALA A 25 -4.65 12.10 0.05
N ALA A 26 -5.25 11.34 0.97
CA ALA A 26 -4.62 10.96 2.22
C ALA A 26 -3.36 10.10 2.00
N LEU A 27 -3.42 9.10 1.10
CA LEU A 27 -2.25 8.31 0.71
C LEU A 27 -1.16 9.17 0.06
N THR A 28 -1.56 10.11 -0.79
CA THR A 28 -0.65 11.05 -1.45
C THR A 28 0.08 11.94 -0.46
N ALA A 29 -0.63 12.44 0.57
CA ALA A 29 -0.04 13.29 1.60
C ALA A 29 1.00 12.59 2.47
N MET A 30 0.91 11.26 2.64
CA MET A 30 1.94 10.48 3.33
C MET A 30 3.24 10.35 2.53
N GLY A 31 3.23 10.64 1.23
CA GLY A 31 4.41 10.65 0.35
C GLY A 31 4.88 9.26 -0.09
N VAL A 32 4.81 8.25 0.77
CA VAL A 32 5.12 6.85 0.45
C VAL A 32 4.26 5.91 1.27
N VAL A 33 3.68 4.92 0.60
CA VAL A 33 2.83 3.90 1.22
C VAL A 33 3.10 2.55 0.58
N GLY A 34 2.87 1.47 1.31
CA GLY A 34 2.98 0.15 0.75
C GLY A 34 2.31 -0.93 1.57
N TYR A 35 2.14 -2.10 0.95
CA TYR A 35 1.57 -3.28 1.58
C TYR A 35 2.25 -4.54 1.01
N ALA A 36 2.13 -5.64 1.75
CA ALA A 36 2.56 -6.95 1.29
C ALA A 36 1.40 -7.71 0.64
N ASP A 37 1.69 -8.58 -0.32
CA ASP A 37 0.68 -9.42 -0.98
C ASP A 37 0.11 -10.53 -0.07
N ARG A 38 0.76 -10.80 1.07
CA ARG A 38 0.38 -11.79 2.08
C ARG A 38 0.92 -11.41 3.46
N MET A 39 0.29 -11.96 4.49
CA MET A 39 0.66 -11.67 5.89
C MET A 39 1.89 -12.45 6.39
N SER A 40 2.19 -13.63 5.82
CA SER A 40 3.32 -14.45 6.26
C SER A 40 3.84 -15.36 5.13
N VAL A 41 5.07 -15.82 5.31
CA VAL A 41 5.78 -16.75 4.42
C VAL A 41 6.62 -17.75 5.21
N ALA A 42 6.79 -18.94 4.67
CA ALA A 42 7.74 -19.94 5.13
C ALA A 42 9.13 -19.72 4.49
N PRO A 43 10.20 -20.32 5.05
CA PRO A 43 11.52 -20.30 4.42
C PRO A 43 11.46 -20.85 2.99
N GLY A 44 12.09 -20.13 2.05
CA GLY A 44 12.10 -20.48 0.63
C GLY A 44 10.92 -19.94 -0.17
N GLU A 45 9.89 -19.40 0.48
CA GLU A 45 8.78 -18.74 -0.21
C GLU A 45 9.08 -17.26 -0.52
N THR A 46 8.33 -16.70 -1.47
CA THR A 46 8.44 -15.30 -1.88
C THR A 46 7.27 -14.49 -1.32
N ILE A 47 7.58 -13.34 -0.74
CA ILE A 47 6.63 -12.27 -0.39
C ILE A 47 6.88 -11.08 -1.31
N ARG A 48 5.82 -10.41 -1.77
CA ARG A 48 5.92 -9.23 -2.63
C ARG A 48 5.41 -8.00 -1.90
N PHE A 49 6.10 -6.88 -2.10
CA PHE A 49 5.69 -5.59 -1.58
C PHE A 49 5.27 -4.68 -2.72
N MET A 50 4.12 -4.04 -2.57
CA MET A 50 3.59 -3.06 -3.51
C MET A 50 3.75 -1.70 -2.86
N VAL A 51 4.60 -0.84 -3.46
CA VAL A 51 4.93 0.48 -2.93
C VAL A 51 4.50 1.56 -3.91
N SER A 52 3.70 2.50 -3.43
CA SER A 52 3.37 3.74 -4.13
C SER A 52 4.18 4.87 -3.49
N SER A 53 4.88 5.66 -4.30
CA SER A 53 5.72 6.76 -3.84
C SER A 53 5.56 7.99 -4.72
N GLN A 54 5.55 9.16 -4.08
CA GLN A 54 5.60 10.47 -4.73
C GLN A 54 7.02 10.94 -5.04
N LEU A 55 8.04 10.17 -4.62
CA LEU A 55 9.44 10.43 -4.92
C LEU A 55 9.93 9.50 -6.03
N PRO A 56 10.95 9.89 -6.82
CA PRO A 56 11.49 9.06 -7.90
C PRO A 56 12.25 7.82 -7.39
N THR A 57 12.67 7.82 -6.12
CA THR A 57 13.41 6.73 -5.48
C THR A 57 13.02 6.63 -4.01
N TYR A 58 13.01 5.40 -3.48
CA TYR A 58 12.84 5.15 -2.04
C TYR A 58 13.79 4.03 -1.60
N ARG A 59 14.16 4.06 -0.32
CA ARG A 59 14.94 2.98 0.31
C ARG A 59 14.00 2.03 1.04
N ALA A 60 14.28 0.73 0.97
CA ALA A 60 13.60 -0.28 1.77
C ALA A 60 14.63 -1.15 2.50
N GLU A 61 14.33 -1.45 3.76
CA GLU A 61 15.12 -2.32 4.63
C GLU A 61 14.20 -3.28 5.37
N ILE A 62 14.62 -4.52 5.55
CA ILE A 62 13.91 -5.51 6.36
C ILE A 62 14.47 -5.47 7.77
N VAL A 63 13.60 -5.23 8.74
CA VAL A 63 13.93 -5.23 10.16
C VAL A 63 13.20 -6.34 10.89
N ARG A 64 13.77 -6.81 12.00
CA ARG A 64 13.09 -7.60 13.01
C ARG A 64 12.51 -6.65 14.05
N LEU A 65 11.20 -6.51 14.06
CA LEU A 65 10.51 -5.75 15.10
C LEU A 65 10.56 -6.51 16.43
N ILE A 66 11.07 -5.87 17.49
CA ILE A 66 11.19 -6.42 18.85
C ILE A 66 10.17 -5.75 19.78
N HIS A 67 9.96 -4.43 19.65
CA HIS A 67 9.00 -3.67 20.45
C HIS A 67 8.46 -2.48 19.62
N GLY A 68 7.15 -2.28 19.63
CA GLY A 68 6.47 -1.28 18.78
C GLY A 68 5.77 -0.13 19.52
N ASP A 69 5.81 -0.08 20.85
CA ASP A 69 5.26 1.04 21.63
C ASP A 69 6.31 2.14 21.81
N ALA A 70 5.94 3.38 21.45
CA ALA A 70 6.78 4.57 21.58
C ALA A 70 6.65 5.27 22.95
N ASN A 71 5.90 4.71 23.89
CA ASN A 71 5.72 5.27 25.23
C ASN A 71 7.09 5.52 25.92
N PRO A 72 7.38 6.76 26.35
CA PRO A 72 8.65 7.11 26.97
C PRO A 72 8.90 6.43 28.33
N ASN A 73 7.83 5.97 29.01
CA ASN A 73 7.94 5.20 30.25
C ASN A 73 8.12 3.68 29.99
N GLY A 74 8.08 3.26 28.73
CA GLY A 74 8.29 1.88 28.30
C GLY A 74 9.69 1.64 27.73
N PRO A 75 9.92 0.46 27.14
CA PRO A 75 11.19 0.13 26.49
C PRO A 75 11.49 0.96 25.22
N GLY A 76 10.50 1.69 24.69
CA GLY A 76 10.56 2.39 23.41
C GLY A 76 10.49 1.45 22.20
N ILE A 77 10.51 2.04 21.00
CA ILE A 77 10.59 1.30 19.73
C ILE A 77 11.93 0.56 19.67
N LYS A 78 11.88 -0.74 19.37
CA LYS A 78 13.06 -1.59 19.21
C LYS A 78 12.93 -2.40 17.94
N GLU A 79 13.91 -2.24 17.07
CA GLU A 79 14.05 -2.96 15.82
C GLU A 79 15.51 -3.33 15.58
N GLU A 80 15.72 -4.36 14.77
CA GLU A 80 17.06 -4.80 14.38
C GLU A 80 17.10 -5.03 12.88
N LEU A 81 18.07 -4.40 12.20
CA LEU A 81 18.26 -4.60 10.77
C LEU A 81 18.61 -6.05 10.45
N VAL A 82 17.86 -6.64 9.52
CA VAL A 82 18.15 -7.97 8.99
C VAL A 82 18.91 -7.80 7.67
N GLY A 83 20.14 -8.30 7.62
CA GLY A 83 20.91 -8.33 6.38
C GLY A 83 20.25 -9.23 5.35
N THR A 84 19.70 -8.65 4.29
CA THR A 84 19.06 -9.38 3.19
C THR A 84 19.35 -8.69 1.85
N PRO A 85 19.43 -9.45 0.74
CA PRO A 85 19.53 -8.88 -0.61
C PRO A 85 18.35 -7.97 -0.99
N ALA A 86 17.22 -8.05 -0.25
CA ALA A 86 16.07 -7.17 -0.47
C ALA A 86 16.28 -5.74 0.06
N ASN A 87 17.32 -5.46 0.83
CA ASN A 87 17.61 -4.12 1.31
C ASN A 87 18.26 -3.30 0.19
N GLY A 88 17.76 -2.09 -0.08
CA GLY A 88 18.32 -1.24 -1.11
C GLY A 88 17.42 -0.08 -1.53
N ASP A 89 17.88 0.62 -2.56
CA ASP A 89 17.14 1.71 -3.18
C ASP A 89 16.37 1.20 -4.40
N TYR A 90 15.10 1.61 -4.51
CA TYR A 90 14.15 1.18 -5.51
C TYR A 90 13.57 2.39 -6.25
N PRO A 91 13.23 2.26 -7.55
CA PRO A 91 12.52 3.31 -8.26
C PRO A 91 11.13 3.51 -7.64
N GLY A 92 10.84 4.74 -7.25
CA GLY A 92 9.53 5.16 -6.79
C GLY A 92 8.59 5.37 -7.97
N ARG A 93 7.33 4.98 -7.79
CA ARG A 93 6.26 5.21 -8.75
C ARG A 93 4.97 5.49 -8.01
N HIS A 94 4.19 6.44 -8.52
CA HIS A 94 2.83 6.65 -8.07
C HIS A 94 1.92 5.54 -8.61
N GLN A 95 1.04 5.01 -7.76
CA GLN A 95 0.03 4.02 -8.13
C GLN A 95 -1.33 4.54 -7.67
N ASP A 96 -2.26 4.70 -8.61
CA ASP A 96 -3.63 5.12 -8.32
C ASP A 96 -4.44 4.00 -7.67
N LEU A 97 -5.25 4.37 -6.67
CA LEU A 97 -6.18 3.47 -6.01
C LEU A 97 -7.61 3.75 -6.49
N PRO A 98 -8.18 2.92 -7.37
CA PRO A 98 -9.59 3.02 -7.73
C PRO A 98 -10.45 2.62 -6.52
N LEU A 99 -11.15 3.58 -5.95
CA LEU A 99 -11.92 3.42 -4.71
C LEU A 99 -13.37 3.06 -4.99
N GLY A 100 -13.95 2.28 -4.06
CA GLY A 100 -15.34 1.86 -4.10
C GLY A 100 -15.53 0.51 -4.77
N SER A 101 -16.47 -0.28 -4.27
CA SER A 101 -16.85 -1.54 -4.91
C SER A 101 -17.63 -1.26 -6.18
N TYR A 102 -17.20 -1.84 -7.29
CA TYR A 102 -17.90 -1.75 -8.58
C TYR A 102 -17.79 -3.08 -9.33
N ALA A 103 -18.67 -3.27 -10.32
CA ALA A 103 -18.56 -4.36 -11.28
C ALA A 103 -17.93 -3.82 -12.58
N THR A 104 -17.00 -4.58 -13.16
CA THR A 104 -16.47 -4.32 -14.50
C THR A 104 -16.85 -5.47 -15.42
N VAL A 105 -17.43 -5.14 -16.56
CA VAL A 105 -17.79 -6.10 -17.60
C VAL A 105 -16.92 -5.78 -18.81
N PRO A 106 -15.99 -6.68 -19.21
CA PRO A 106 -15.22 -6.50 -20.44
C PRO A 106 -16.16 -6.38 -21.64
N ASP A 107 -15.81 -5.50 -22.58
CA ASP A 107 -16.57 -5.38 -23.82
C ASP A 107 -16.55 -6.71 -24.60
N ALA A 108 -17.70 -7.08 -25.14
CA ALA A 108 -17.89 -8.33 -25.87
C ALA A 108 -18.98 -8.14 -26.92
N GLU A 109 -18.83 -8.81 -28.07
CA GLU A 109 -19.77 -8.70 -29.19
C GLU A 109 -21.25 -8.88 -28.79
N PRO A 110 -21.63 -9.83 -27.90
CA PRO A 110 -23.03 -9.98 -27.48
C PRO A 110 -23.60 -8.79 -26.68
N LEU A 111 -22.75 -7.94 -26.11
CA LEU A 111 -23.16 -6.73 -25.37
C LEU A 111 -23.28 -5.50 -26.28
N ARG A 112 -22.84 -5.60 -27.55
CA ARG A 112 -22.93 -4.53 -28.55
C ARG A 112 -24.28 -4.58 -29.25
N LEU A 113 -25.30 -4.11 -28.55
CA LEU A 113 -26.69 -4.18 -29.01
C LEU A 113 -26.91 -3.24 -30.21
N GLY A 114 -27.40 -3.78 -31.32
CA GLY A 114 -27.70 -3.03 -32.55
C GLY A 114 -29.11 -2.42 -32.61
N GLY A 115 -29.90 -2.55 -31.54
CA GLY A 115 -31.30 -2.13 -31.48
C GLY A 115 -31.74 -1.75 -30.06
N SER A 116 -33.04 -1.62 -29.83
CA SER A 116 -33.58 -1.28 -28.51
C SER A 116 -33.38 -2.41 -27.50
N PHE A 117 -33.14 -2.04 -26.24
CA PHE A 117 -32.95 -2.97 -25.14
C PHE A 117 -33.40 -2.35 -23.80
N THR A 118 -33.51 -3.18 -22.78
CA THR A 118 -33.89 -2.80 -21.41
C THR A 118 -32.98 -3.48 -20.39
N ILE A 119 -32.54 -2.74 -19.38
CA ILE A 119 -31.87 -3.28 -18.19
C ILE A 119 -32.82 -3.11 -17.01
N THR A 120 -33.00 -4.17 -16.22
CA THR A 120 -33.71 -4.10 -14.93
C THR A 120 -32.77 -4.58 -13.84
N ALA A 121 -32.83 -3.93 -12.68
CA ALA A 121 -32.06 -4.32 -11.52
C ALA A 121 -32.89 -4.07 -10.26
N TRP A 122 -32.70 -4.90 -9.25
CA TRP A 122 -33.18 -4.62 -7.91
C TRP A 122 -32.05 -3.96 -7.12
N VAL A 123 -32.34 -2.79 -6.54
CA VAL A 123 -31.43 -2.07 -5.66
C VAL A 123 -32.07 -2.09 -4.28
N ALA A 124 -31.37 -2.72 -3.33
CA ALA A 124 -31.80 -2.88 -1.95
C ALA A 124 -31.53 -1.61 -1.12
#